data_AF-A0A1N6GHN8-F1
#
_entry.id   AF-A0A1N6GHN8-F1
#
_cell.length_a   1.000
_cell.length_b   1.000
_cell.length_c   1.000
_cell.angle_alpha   90.00
_cell.angle_beta   90.00
_cell.angle_gamma   90.00
#
_symmetry.space_group_name_H-M   'P 1'
#
loop_
_entity.id
_entity.type
_entity.pdbx_description
1 polymer ?
#
loop_
_entity_poly.entity_id
_entity_poly.type
_entity_poly.pdbx_seq_one_letter_code
_entity_poly.pdbx_strand_id
1 'polypeptide(L)'
;MKRAVLTAALAMCLAQPAAQAVAQTVNDQCFAIGDIAGQVASWRMHKKTKTQALDQAAKYYQGKADQQALNAIIERIYGPEGQSMTPDQASMVFTAECANHQKAPSAKE
;
A
#
# COMPACT_ATOMS: atom_id res chain seq x y z
N MET A 1 -52.34 6.78 -5.36
CA MET A 1 -51.48 5.59 -5.53
C MET A 1 -50.11 5.92 -6.16
N LYS A 2 -49.34 6.88 -5.62
CA LYS A 2 -47.98 7.20 -6.15
C LYS A 2 -46.93 7.55 -5.08
N ARG A 3 -47.33 7.78 -3.82
CA ARG A 3 -46.43 8.19 -2.74
C ARG A 3 -45.82 7.03 -1.94
N ALA A 4 -46.47 5.86 -1.92
CA ALA A 4 -46.01 4.72 -1.11
C ALA A 4 -44.84 3.94 -1.74
N VAL A 5 -44.64 4.05 -3.05
CA VAL A 5 -43.57 3.31 -3.76
C VAL A 5 -42.20 3.96 -3.54
N LEU A 6 -42.16 5.28 -3.34
CA LEU A 6 -40.92 6.02 -3.13
C LEU A 6 -40.29 5.78 -1.75
N THR A 7 -41.10 5.57 -0.72
CA THR A 7 -40.61 5.31 0.65
C THR A 7 -40.03 3.91 0.83
N ALA A 8 -40.51 2.90 0.10
CA ALA A 8 -39.98 1.55 0.19
C ALA A 8 -38.57 1.40 -0.42
N ALA A 9 -38.27 2.16 -1.49
CA ALA A 9 -36.96 2.13 -2.13
C ALA A 9 -35.85 2.79 -1.28
N LEU A 10 -36.19 3.84 -0.53
CA LEU A 10 -35.26 4.53 0.38
C LEU A 10 -34.88 3.69 1.61
N ALA A 11 -35.81 2.87 2.12
CA ALA A 11 -35.55 2.00 3.26
C ALA A 11 -34.60 0.84 2.93
N MET A 12 -34.58 0.36 1.67
CA MET A 12 -33.69 -0.73 1.23
C MET A 12 -32.25 -0.27 1.00
N CYS A 13 -31.99 1.01 0.77
CA CYS A 13 -30.62 1.55 0.63
C CYS A 13 -29.87 1.69 1.97
N LEU A 14 -30.57 1.77 3.11
CA LEU A 14 -29.94 1.91 4.43
C LEU A 14 -29.63 0.57 5.10
N ALA A 15 -30.14 -0.54 4.53
CA ALA A 15 -29.90 -1.89 5.01
C ALA A 15 -28.71 -2.58 4.31
N GLN A 16 -28.04 -1.89 3.38
CA GLN A 16 -26.78 -2.40 2.86
C GLN A 16 -25.79 -2.45 4.02
N PRO A 17 -25.30 -3.65 4.40
CA PRO A 17 -24.19 -3.70 5.33
C PRO A 17 -23.09 -2.89 4.63
N ALA A 18 -22.68 -1.78 5.23
CA ALA A 18 -21.41 -1.18 4.87
C ALA A 18 -20.41 -2.30 5.08
N ALA A 19 -19.97 -2.94 3.99
CA ALA A 19 -18.84 -3.85 4.02
C ALA A 19 -17.79 -3.06 4.79
N GLN A 20 -17.44 -3.55 5.97
CA GLN A 20 -16.47 -2.87 6.81
C GLN A 20 -15.28 -2.67 5.89
N ALA A 21 -14.99 -1.41 5.56
CA ALA A 21 -13.72 -1.04 4.99
C ALA A 21 -12.73 -1.32 6.11
N VAL A 22 -12.39 -2.60 6.27
CA VAL A 22 -11.22 -3.02 7.00
C VAL A 22 -10.12 -2.20 6.38
N ALA A 23 -9.44 -1.40 7.19
CA ALA A 23 -8.24 -0.71 6.77
C ALA A 23 -7.28 -1.81 6.34
N GLN A 24 -7.32 -2.15 5.05
CA GLN A 24 -6.39 -3.10 4.48
C GLN A 24 -5.02 -2.47 4.72
N THR A 25 -4.18 -3.19 5.43
CA THR A 25 -2.86 -2.67 5.76
C THR A 25 -2.12 -2.42 4.45
N VAL A 26 -1.17 -1.49 4.44
CA VAL A 26 -0.37 -1.22 3.24
C VAL A 26 0.25 -2.52 2.71
N ASN A 27 0.60 -3.42 3.64
CA ASN A 27 1.14 -4.75 3.35
C ASN A 27 0.21 -5.67 2.53
N ASP A 28 -1.11 -5.48 2.60
CA ASP A 28 -2.07 -6.33 1.89
C ASP A 28 -2.41 -5.77 0.49
N GLN A 29 -2.05 -4.51 0.22
CA GLN A 29 -2.33 -3.83 -1.03
C GLN A 29 -1.04 -3.65 -1.84
N CYS A 30 -0.76 -4.58 -2.76
CA CYS A 30 0.48 -4.53 -3.56
C CYS A 30 0.65 -3.25 -4.37
N PHE A 31 -0.44 -2.61 -4.77
CA PHE A 31 -0.39 -1.29 -5.42
C PHE A 31 0.13 -0.20 -4.47
N ALA A 32 -0.30 -0.20 -3.20
CA ALA A 32 0.19 0.75 -2.20
C ALA A 32 1.67 0.54 -1.89
N ILE A 33 2.14 -0.72 -1.85
CA ILE A 33 3.56 -1.06 -1.73
C ILE A 33 4.36 -0.47 -2.91
N GLY A 34 3.85 -0.61 -4.14
CA GLY A 34 4.43 0.00 -5.33
C GLY A 34 4.53 1.52 -5.25
N ASP A 35 3.42 2.21 -4.95
CA ASP A 35 3.39 3.67 -4.84
C ASP A 35 4.38 4.20 -3.80
N ILE A 36 4.49 3.52 -2.65
CA ILE A 36 5.45 3.87 -1.61
C ILE A 36 6.88 3.64 -2.08
N ALA A 37 7.15 2.52 -2.77
CA ALA A 37 8.47 2.27 -3.35
C ALA A 37 8.86 3.35 -4.36
N GLY A 38 7.94 3.76 -5.24
CA GLY A 38 8.16 4.86 -6.17
C GLY A 38 8.44 6.19 -5.44
N GLN A 39 7.68 6.49 -4.39
CA GLN A 39 7.88 7.68 -3.57
C GLN A 39 9.25 7.69 -2.88
N VAL A 40 9.66 6.57 -2.28
CA VAL A 40 10.95 6.45 -1.59
C VAL A 40 12.13 6.52 -2.59
N ALA A 41 11.99 5.93 -3.78
CA ALA A 41 12.99 6.07 -4.85
C ALA A 41 13.12 7.51 -5.34
N SER A 42 11.99 8.23 -5.46
CA SER A 42 11.97 9.66 -5.75
C SER A 42 12.70 10.47 -4.65
N TRP A 43 12.47 10.16 -3.37
CA TRP A 43 13.20 10.79 -2.27
C TRP A 43 14.72 10.62 -2.40
N ARG A 44 15.18 9.39 -2.69
CA ARG A 44 16.60 9.10 -2.90
C ARG A 44 17.15 9.92 -4.07
N MET A 45 16.44 9.96 -5.21
CA MET A 45 16.85 10.76 -6.38
C MET A 45 16.93 12.26 -6.06
N HIS A 46 16.04 12.75 -5.19
CA HIS A 46 16.08 14.11 -4.68
C HIS A 46 16.98 14.29 -3.44
N LYS A 47 17.96 13.38 -3.26
CA LYS A 47 19.04 13.46 -2.26
C LYS A 47 18.59 13.42 -0.80
N LYS A 48 17.37 12.98 -0.51
CA LYS A 48 16.98 12.66 0.87
C LYS A 48 17.83 11.48 1.35
N THR A 49 18.41 11.56 2.54
CA THR A 49 19.21 10.45 3.09
C THR A 49 18.33 9.31 3.58
N LYS A 50 18.91 8.11 3.75
CA LYS A 50 18.19 6.96 4.32
C LYS A 50 17.60 7.28 5.69
N THR A 51 18.36 7.93 6.57
CA THR A 51 17.87 8.36 7.89
C THR A 51 16.69 9.32 7.77
N GLN A 52 16.77 10.31 6.88
CA GLN A 52 15.65 11.24 6.65
C GLN A 52 14.40 10.55 6.07
N ALA A 53 14.58 9.48 5.28
CA ALA A 53 13.46 8.68 4.78
C ALA A 53 12.80 7.86 5.90
N LEU A 54 13.60 7.24 6.78
CA LEU A 54 13.12 6.52 7.95
C LEU A 54 12.37 7.45 8.92
N ASP A 55 12.94 8.62 9.21
CA ASP A 55 12.31 9.63 10.07
C ASP A 55 10.98 10.14 9.48
N GLN A 56 10.92 10.28 8.15
CA GLN A 56 9.70 10.66 7.46
C GLN A 56 8.64 9.55 7.55
N ALA A 57 9.02 8.30 7.28
CA ALA A 57 8.11 7.16 7.38
C ALA A 57 7.54 7.00 8.79
N ALA A 58 8.37 7.14 9.83
CA ALA A 58 7.95 7.02 11.22
C ALA A 58 6.89 8.06 11.65
N LYS A 59 6.81 9.22 10.98
CA LYS A 59 5.79 10.25 11.26
C LYS A 59 4.40 9.85 10.78
N TYR A 60 4.31 9.19 9.63
CA TYR A 60 3.03 8.91 8.96
C TYR A 60 2.52 7.48 9.19
N TYR A 61 3.42 6.54 9.47
CA TYR A 61 3.08 5.13 9.64
C TYR A 61 3.37 4.72 11.08
N GLN A 62 2.32 4.54 11.87
CA GLN A 62 2.41 4.22 13.30
C GLN A 62 2.13 2.73 13.59
N GLY A 63 1.56 1.99 12.63
CA GLY A 63 1.34 0.55 12.74
C GLY A 63 2.66 -0.20 12.63
N LYS A 64 2.92 -1.16 13.53
CA LYS A 64 4.16 -1.95 13.54
C LYS A 64 4.40 -2.68 12.21
N ALA A 65 3.34 -3.28 11.64
CA ALA A 65 3.43 -4.00 10.37
C ALA A 65 3.78 -3.06 9.21
N ASP A 66 3.10 -1.90 9.13
CA ASP A 66 3.38 -0.90 8.10
C ASP A 66 4.80 -0.34 8.24
N GLN A 67 5.25 -0.04 9.46
CA GLN A 67 6.63 0.40 9.73
C GLN A 67 7.66 -0.63 9.27
N GLN A 68 7.42 -1.93 9.54
CA GLN A 68 8.31 -2.99 9.09
C GLN A 68 8.37 -3.06 7.56
N ALA A 69 7.22 -3.01 6.88
CA ALA A 69 7.16 -3.00 5.42
C ALA A 69 7.90 -1.79 4.82
N LEU A 70 7.66 -0.59 5.34
CA LEU A 70 8.31 0.62 4.86
C LEU A 70 9.81 0.63 5.13
N ASN A 71 10.25 0.18 6.30
CA ASN A 71 11.67 0.09 6.61
C ASN A 71 12.38 -0.87 5.65
N ALA A 72 11.76 -1.99 5.28
CA ALA A 72 12.30 -2.92 4.29
C ALA A 72 12.38 -2.29 2.87
N ILE A 73 11.34 -1.56 2.45
CA ILE A 73 11.35 -0.82 1.18
C ILE A 73 12.47 0.22 1.16
N ILE A 74 12.60 1.02 2.23
CA ILE A 74 13.66 2.03 2.37
C ILE A 74 15.04 1.37 2.35
N GLU A 75 15.24 0.27 3.08
CA GLU A 75 16.51 -0.46 3.09
C GLU A 75 16.93 -0.85 1.68
N ARG A 76 16.01 -1.46 0.92
CA ARG A 76 16.31 -1.96 -0.42
C ARG A 76 16.55 -0.84 -1.43
N ILE A 77 15.75 0.23 -1.42
CA ILE A 77 15.89 1.37 -2.34
C ILE A 77 17.20 2.14 -2.12
N TYR A 78 17.65 2.24 -0.86
CA TYR A 78 18.92 2.88 -0.52
C TYR A 78 20.12 1.92 -0.61
N GLY A 79 19.87 0.61 -0.69
CA GLY A 79 20.87 -0.43 -0.89
C GLY A 79 21.34 -0.54 -2.35
N PRO A 80 22.31 -1.43 -2.64
CA PRO A 80 22.95 -1.56 -3.95
C PRO A 80 21.97 -1.82 -5.10
N GLU A 81 20.98 -2.70 -4.90
CA GLU A 81 19.95 -3.00 -5.90
C GLU A 81 19.07 -1.79 -6.23
N GLY A 82 18.80 -0.98 -5.21
CA GLY A 82 17.93 0.18 -5.34
C GLY A 82 18.59 1.33 -6.07
N GLN A 83 19.90 1.56 -5.93
CA GLN A 83 20.60 2.79 -6.34
C GLN A 83 20.36 3.23 -7.80
N SER A 84 20.14 2.29 -8.71
CA SER A 84 19.88 2.57 -10.13
C SER A 84 18.38 2.66 -10.48
N MET A 85 17.49 2.23 -9.59
CA MET A 85 16.04 2.22 -9.86
C MET A 85 15.49 3.64 -9.98
N THR A 86 14.70 3.90 -11.02
CA THR A 86 13.82 5.07 -11.11
C THR A 86 12.57 4.87 -10.24
N PRO A 87 11.76 5.92 -9.97
CA PRO A 87 10.51 5.80 -9.22
C PRO A 87 9.55 4.79 -9.85
N ASP A 88 9.41 4.83 -11.17
CA ASP A 88 8.53 3.92 -11.90
C ASP A 88 9.04 2.47 -11.83
N GLN A 89 10.36 2.26 -11.95
CA GLN A 89 10.96 0.93 -11.81
C GLN A 89 10.76 0.38 -10.40
N ALA A 90 10.98 1.19 -9.37
CA ALA A 90 10.74 0.80 -7.99
C ALA A 90 9.26 0.44 -7.77
N SER A 91 8.33 1.26 -8.26
CA SER A 91 6.90 0.96 -8.14
C SER A 91 6.53 -0.38 -8.80
N MET A 92 6.99 -0.60 -10.04
CA MET A 92 6.68 -1.82 -10.78
C MET A 92 7.29 -3.09 -10.14
N VAL A 93 8.57 -3.05 -9.75
CA VAL A 93 9.27 -4.20 -9.16
C VAL A 93 8.61 -4.62 -7.85
N PHE A 94 8.42 -3.68 -6.93
CA PHE A 94 7.85 -3.98 -5.61
C PHE A 94 6.38 -4.42 -5.70
N THR A 95 5.59 -3.83 -6.62
CA THR A 95 4.22 -4.30 -6.91
C THR A 95 4.22 -5.74 -7.40
N ALA A 96 5.08 -6.06 -8.38
CA ALA A 96 5.15 -7.39 -8.98
C ALA A 96 5.59 -8.46 -7.97
N GLU A 97 6.58 -8.15 -7.14
CA GLU A 97 7.04 -9.05 -6.08
C GLU A 97 5.95 -9.31 -5.04
N CYS A 98 5.28 -8.26 -4.55
CA CYS A 98 4.15 -8.43 -3.64
C CYS A 98 3.07 -9.33 -4.26
N ALA A 99 2.69 -9.06 -5.52
CA ALA A 99 1.67 -9.84 -6.21
C ALA A 99 2.07 -11.31 -6.41
N ASN A 100 3.36 -11.58 -6.64
CA ASN A 100 3.89 -12.94 -6.75
C ASN A 100 3.93 -13.65 -5.38
N HIS A 101 4.31 -12.95 -4.32
CA HIS A 101 4.28 -13.47 -2.95
C HIS A 101 2.87 -13.78 -2.47
N GLN A 102 1.85 -13.05 -2.93
CA GLN A 102 0.44 -13.35 -2.63
C GLN A 102 -0.13 -14.54 -3.43
N LYS A 103 0.50 -14.94 -4.54
CA LYS A 103 0.11 -16.12 -5.34
C LYS A 103 0.73 -17.43 -4.81
N ALA A 104 1.93 -17.36 -4.26
CA ALA A 104 2.64 -18.49 -3.65
C ALA A 104 2.03 -19.11 -2.37
N PRO A 105 1.16 -18.47 -1.54
CA PRO A 105 0.64 -19.06 -0.31
C PRO A 105 -0.38 -20.19 -0.55
N SER A 106 -0.74 -20.47 -1.81
CA SER A 106 -1.65 -21.56 -2.18
C SER A 106 -0.95 -22.89 -2.48
N ALA A 107 0.38 -22.97 -2.42
CA ALA A 107 1.12 -24.24 -2.56
C ALA A 107 1.45 -24.83 -1.17
N LYS A 108 0.41 -25.29 -0.47
CA LYS A 108 0.53 -26.33 0.57
C LYS A 108 -0.50 -27.41 0.26
N GLU A 109 -0.06 -28.45 -0.43
CA GLU A 109 -0.54 -29.83 -0.28
C GLU A 109 0.63 -30.68 0.21
#